data_AF-A0A2N6A1S5-F1
#
_entry.id   AF-A0A2N6A1S5-F1
#
_cell.length_a   1.000
_cell.length_b   1.000
_cell.length_c   1.000
_cell.angle_alpha   90.00
_cell.angle_beta   90.00
_cell.angle_gamma   90.00
#
_symmetry.space_group_name_H-M   'P 1'
#
loop_
_entity.id
_entity.type
_entity.pdbx_description
1 polymer ?
#
loop_
_entity_poly.entity_id
_entity_poly.type
_entity_poly.pdbx_seq_one_letter_code
_entity_poly.pdbx_strand_id
1 'polypeptide(L)'
;MSFVEDKEEELKFTQFTPEQILASYLAGFENGDFNILDDLTSAMHQEVALALIKAGKSKLLLDNFYKFRDLKREQILEEILRSGENMLAQEYSYHFPDVEPEEINKFLDKI
;
A
#
# COMPACT_ATOMS: atom_id res chain seq x y z
N MET A 1 23.73 -14.35 27.99
CA MET A 1 22.79 -13.21 27.86
C MET A 1 21.92 -13.52 26.65
N SER A 2 20.67 -13.92 26.84
CA SER A 2 19.75 -14.09 25.70
C SER A 2 19.26 -12.72 25.29
N PHE A 3 19.52 -12.33 24.04
CA PHE A 3 18.80 -11.27 23.37
C PHE A 3 17.36 -11.77 23.20
N VAL A 4 16.46 -11.26 24.04
CA VAL A 4 15.02 -11.33 23.85
C VAL A 4 14.61 -9.96 23.36
N GLU A 5 15.04 -9.60 22.17
CA GLU A 5 14.49 -8.48 21.42
C GLU A 5 13.62 -9.10 20.30
N ASP A 6 12.60 -8.34 19.87
CA ASP A 6 11.88 -8.55 18.59
C ASP A 6 10.56 -9.34 18.56
N LYS A 7 9.96 -9.77 19.68
CA LYS A 7 8.57 -10.30 19.62
C LYS A 7 7.49 -9.33 20.11
N GLU A 8 7.81 -8.45 21.05
CA GLU A 8 6.81 -7.53 21.60
C GLU A 8 6.51 -6.35 20.67
N GLU A 9 7.47 -5.94 19.82
CA GLU A 9 7.27 -4.83 18.88
C GLU A 9 6.41 -5.21 17.69
N GLU A 10 6.65 -6.39 17.08
CA GLU A 10 5.77 -6.93 16.03
C GLU A 10 4.31 -7.05 16.51
N LEU A 11 4.09 -7.32 17.80
CA LEU A 11 2.75 -7.50 18.37
C LEU A 11 1.99 -6.19 18.60
N LYS A 12 2.66 -5.04 18.80
CA LYS A 12 2.00 -3.76 19.15
C LYS A 12 0.98 -3.31 18.10
N PHE A 13 1.22 -3.65 16.83
CA PHE A 13 0.37 -3.23 15.71
C PHE A 13 -0.50 -4.34 15.11
N THR A 14 -0.33 -5.59 15.54
CA THR A 14 -1.25 -6.69 15.17
C THR A 14 -2.71 -6.46 15.60
N GLN A 15 -2.93 -5.57 16.56
CA GLN A 15 -4.25 -5.19 17.04
C GLN A 15 -4.92 -4.06 16.24
N PHE A 16 -4.16 -3.36 15.38
CA PHE A 16 -4.68 -2.26 14.58
C PHE A 16 -5.21 -2.77 13.25
N THR A 17 -6.39 -2.29 12.85
CA THR A 17 -6.88 -2.52 11.49
C THR A 17 -6.20 -1.57 10.49
N PRO A 18 -6.18 -1.90 9.19
CA PRO A 18 -5.67 -1.01 8.15
C PRO A 18 -6.33 0.37 8.18
N GLU A 19 -7.63 0.45 8.48
CA GLU A 19 -8.38 1.70 8.58
C GLU A 19 -7.95 2.53 9.79
N GLN A 20 -7.63 1.88 10.92
CA GLN A 20 -7.12 2.57 12.10
C GLN A 20 -5.71 3.12 11.87
N ILE A 21 -4.86 2.37 11.16
CA ILE A 21 -3.54 2.84 10.74
C ILE A 21 -3.70 4.05 9.82
N LEU A 22 -4.58 3.95 8.83
CA LEU A 22 -4.85 5.04 7.90
C LEU A 22 -5.33 6.28 8.65
N ALA A 23 -6.35 6.16 9.50
CA ALA A 23 -6.92 7.29 10.23
C ALA A 23 -5.94 7.94 11.21
N SER A 24 -5.11 7.15 11.88
CA SER A 24 -4.27 7.64 12.98
C SER A 24 -2.91 8.15 12.51
N TYR A 25 -2.34 7.55 11.46
CA TYR A 25 -0.97 7.83 11.04
C TYR A 25 -0.89 8.45 9.65
N LEU A 26 -1.75 8.07 8.71
CA LEU A 26 -1.55 8.44 7.31
C LEU A 26 -2.46 9.58 6.83
N ALA A 27 -3.71 9.61 7.27
CA ALA A 27 -4.71 10.57 6.82
C ALA A 27 -4.72 11.88 7.64
N GLY A 28 -4.10 11.89 8.82
CA GLY A 28 -4.08 13.05 9.72
C GLY A 28 -2.98 14.09 9.42
N PHE A 29 -2.02 13.75 8.55
CA PHE A 29 -0.88 14.61 8.21
C PHE A 29 -0.85 14.88 6.70
N GLU A 30 -0.28 16.02 6.30
CA GLU A 30 -0.23 16.46 4.89
C GLU A 30 0.35 15.38 3.95
N ASN A 31 1.36 14.63 4.42
CA ASN A 31 2.02 13.55 3.69
C ASN A 31 1.94 12.17 4.38
N GLY A 32 1.17 12.05 5.47
CA GLY A 32 1.16 10.86 6.33
C GLY A 32 2.48 10.58 7.08
N ASP A 33 2.41 9.89 8.21
CA ASP A 33 3.56 9.31 8.89
C ASP A 33 3.73 7.84 8.48
N PHE A 34 4.46 7.62 7.41
CA PHE A 34 4.73 6.28 6.88
C PHE A 34 5.83 5.52 7.62
N ASN A 35 6.47 6.11 8.65
CA ASN A 35 7.46 5.38 9.44
C ASN A 35 6.80 4.27 10.27
N ILE A 36 5.48 4.38 10.51
CA ILE A 36 4.68 3.31 11.11
C ILE A 36 4.84 1.97 10.38
N LEU A 37 5.11 1.99 9.07
CA LEU A 37 5.27 0.78 8.25
C LEU A 37 6.46 -0.08 8.69
N ASP A 38 7.50 0.51 9.28
CA ASP A 38 8.69 -0.24 9.73
C ASP A 38 8.33 -1.23 10.85
N ASP A 39 7.30 -0.91 11.65
CA ASP A 39 6.79 -1.72 12.75
C ASP A 39 5.68 -2.71 12.32
N LEU A 40 5.30 -2.73 11.04
CA LEU A 40 4.23 -3.58 10.53
C LEU A 40 4.76 -4.84 9.83
N THR A 41 4.00 -5.93 9.97
CA THR A 41 4.24 -7.15 9.20
C THR A 41 4.05 -6.91 7.69
N SER A 42 4.76 -7.67 6.85
CA SER A 42 4.60 -7.60 5.38
C SER A 42 3.15 -7.79 4.92
N ALA A 43 2.36 -8.62 5.61
CA ALA A 43 0.94 -8.80 5.29
C ALA A 43 0.15 -7.50 5.48
N MET A 44 0.45 -6.77 6.56
CA MET A 44 -0.22 -5.50 6.85
C MET A 44 0.15 -4.39 5.86
N HIS A 45 1.36 -4.43 5.26
CA HIS A 45 1.73 -3.49 4.19
C HIS A 45 0.75 -3.57 3.01
N GLN A 46 0.42 -4.78 2.57
CA GLN A 46 -0.57 -5.01 1.50
C GLN A 46 -1.94 -4.46 1.90
N GLU A 47 -2.39 -4.73 3.12
CA GLU A 47 -3.72 -4.30 3.58
C GLU A 47 -3.82 -2.77 3.71
N VAL A 48 -2.77 -2.10 4.21
CA VAL A 48 -2.70 -0.64 4.29
C VAL A 48 -2.68 0.00 2.90
N ALA A 49 -1.95 -0.56 1.93
CA ALA A 49 -1.95 -0.08 0.56
C ALA A 49 -3.35 -0.16 -0.08
N LEU A 50 -4.05 -1.28 0.13
CA LEU A 50 -5.43 -1.45 -0.34
C LEU A 50 -6.40 -0.49 0.37
N ALA A 51 -6.20 -0.23 1.65
CA ALA A 51 -7.01 0.73 2.41
C ALA A 51 -6.82 2.18 1.90
N LEU A 52 -5.60 2.58 1.56
CA LEU A 52 -5.31 3.88 0.92
C LEU A 52 -6.10 4.03 -0.39
N ILE A 53 -6.09 3.02 -1.25
CA ILE A 53 -6.81 3.06 -2.53
C ILE A 53 -8.32 3.19 -2.31
N LYS A 54 -8.89 2.35 -1.44
CA LYS A 54 -10.33 2.40 -1.11
C LYS A 54 -10.76 3.74 -0.51
N ALA A 55 -9.84 4.44 0.16
CA ALA A 55 -10.08 5.77 0.71
C ALA A 55 -9.86 6.91 -0.31
N GLY A 56 -9.57 6.61 -1.58
CA GLY A 56 -9.25 7.61 -2.60
C GLY A 56 -7.92 8.33 -2.34
N LYS A 57 -6.97 7.64 -1.71
CA LYS A 57 -5.63 8.13 -1.36
C LYS A 57 -4.54 7.42 -2.15
N SER A 58 -4.86 6.92 -3.35
CA SER A 58 -3.91 6.22 -4.24
C SER A 58 -2.69 7.08 -4.57
N LYS A 59 -2.84 8.40 -4.70
CA LYS A 59 -1.71 9.33 -4.87
C LYS A 59 -0.74 9.28 -3.68
N LEU A 60 -1.25 9.23 -2.45
CA LEU A 60 -0.41 9.17 -1.24
C LEU A 60 0.35 7.84 -1.15
N LEU A 61 -0.29 6.74 -1.60
CA LEU A 61 0.37 5.45 -1.78
C LEU A 61 1.52 5.55 -2.79
N LEU A 62 1.29 6.15 -3.96
CA LEU A 62 2.31 6.30 -5.01
C LEU A 62 3.51 7.13 -4.54
N ASP A 63 3.25 8.29 -3.94
CA ASP A 63 4.30 9.19 -3.43
C ASP A 63 5.20 8.52 -2.37
N ASN A 64 4.70 7.47 -1.68
CA ASN A 64 5.40 6.76 -0.62
C ASN A 64 5.62 5.26 -0.91
N PHE A 65 5.45 4.82 -2.15
CA PHE A 65 5.39 3.39 -2.49
C PHE A 65 6.66 2.64 -2.05
N TYR A 66 7.83 3.28 -2.16
CA TYR A 66 9.13 2.69 -1.82
C TYR A 66 9.27 2.27 -0.34
N LYS A 67 8.38 2.72 0.54
CA LYS A 67 8.33 2.31 1.96
C LYS A 67 7.54 1.01 2.18
N PHE A 68 6.72 0.60 1.21
CA PHE A 68 5.95 -0.63 1.29
C PHE A 68 6.78 -1.85 0.87
N ARG A 69 6.57 -2.97 1.55
CA ARG A 69 7.24 -4.25 1.30
C ARG A 69 6.25 -5.31 0.86
N ASP A 70 6.72 -6.23 0.01
CA ASP A 70 6.01 -7.44 -0.42
C ASP A 70 4.60 -7.19 -1.02
N LEU A 71 4.41 -6.03 -1.65
CA LEU A 71 3.14 -5.71 -2.30
C LEU A 71 2.85 -6.63 -3.48
N LYS A 72 1.64 -7.19 -3.51
CA LYS A 72 1.09 -7.91 -4.65
C LYS A 72 0.67 -6.90 -5.71
N ARG A 73 1.63 -6.53 -6.57
CA ARG A 73 1.52 -5.41 -7.51
C ARG A 73 0.31 -5.51 -8.43
N GLU A 74 0.01 -6.69 -8.97
CA GLU A 74 -1.17 -6.93 -9.81
C GLU A 74 -2.46 -6.58 -9.06
N GLN A 75 -2.59 -7.00 -7.80
CA GLN A 75 -3.76 -6.71 -6.98
C GLN A 75 -3.88 -5.20 -6.69
N ILE A 76 -2.76 -4.52 -6.45
CA ILE A 76 -2.74 -3.06 -6.24
C ILE A 76 -3.20 -2.34 -7.52
N LEU A 77 -2.65 -2.71 -8.67
CA LEU A 77 -3.03 -2.13 -9.96
C LEU A 77 -4.52 -2.38 -10.27
N GLU A 78 -5.01 -3.59 -10.06
CA GLU A 78 -6.43 -3.92 -10.22
C GLU A 78 -7.34 -3.03 -9.37
N GLU A 79 -6.98 -2.78 -8.12
CA GLU A 79 -7.81 -1.92 -7.26
C GLU A 79 -7.74 -0.44 -7.62
N ILE A 80 -6.58 0.07 -8.07
CA ILE A 80 -6.48 1.45 -8.59
C ILE A 80 -7.34 1.61 -9.87
N LEU A 81 -7.37 0.59 -10.73
CA LEU A 81 -8.21 0.61 -11.92
C LEU A 81 -9.70 0.54 -11.55
N ARG A 82 -10.08 -0.29 -10.58
CA ARG A 82 -11.46 -0.39 -10.07
C ARG A 82 -11.92 0.89 -9.35
N SER A 83 -11.01 1.66 -8.75
CA SER A 83 -11.36 2.98 -8.18
C SER A 83 -11.61 4.04 -9.26
N GLY A 84 -11.31 3.75 -10.53
CA GLY A 84 -11.45 4.67 -11.66
C GLY A 84 -10.27 5.63 -11.81
N GLU A 85 -9.18 5.43 -11.08
CA GLU A 85 -8.00 6.30 -11.08
C GLU A 85 -7.02 5.93 -12.21
N ASN A 86 -7.51 5.88 -13.46
CA ASN A 86 -6.75 5.40 -14.62
C ASN A 86 -5.40 6.11 -14.85
N MET A 87 -5.32 7.42 -14.57
CA MET A 87 -4.05 8.16 -14.66
C MET A 87 -3.03 7.67 -13.63
N LEU A 88 -3.47 7.38 -12.41
CA LEU A 88 -2.59 6.85 -11.36
C LEU A 88 -2.21 5.39 -11.64
N ALA A 89 -3.08 4.60 -12.28
CA ALA A 89 -2.73 3.25 -12.71
C ALA A 89 -1.59 3.25 -13.75
N GLN A 90 -1.62 4.20 -14.69
CA GLN A 90 -0.52 4.41 -15.64
C GLN A 90 0.76 4.88 -14.96
N GLU A 91 0.66 5.81 -13.99
CA GLU A 91 1.81 6.25 -13.21
C GLU A 91 2.42 5.11 -12.40
N TYR A 92 1.57 4.33 -11.71
CA TYR A 92 1.96 3.15 -10.95
C TYR A 92 2.74 2.16 -11.81
N SER A 93 2.30 1.88 -13.04
CA SER A 93 3.00 0.94 -13.90
C SER A 93 4.39 1.41 -14.33
N TYR A 94 4.63 2.72 -14.47
CA TYR A 94 5.98 3.23 -14.75
C TYR A 94 6.97 2.97 -13.61
N HIS A 95 6.48 2.83 -12.38
CA HIS A 95 7.32 2.46 -11.24
C HIS A 95 7.67 0.96 -11.20
N PHE A 96 7.03 0.13 -12.03
CA PHE A 96 7.26 -1.32 -12.11
C PHE A 96 7.43 -1.77 -13.56
N PRO A 97 8.65 -1.64 -14.13
CA PRO A 97 8.90 -2.03 -15.52
C PRO A 97 8.69 -3.53 -15.77
N ASP A 98 8.58 -4.33 -14.70
CA ASP A 98 8.27 -5.76 -14.75
C ASP A 98 6.79 -6.05 -15.12
N VAL A 99 5.92 -5.04 -15.05
CA VAL A 99 4.51 -5.13 -15.48
C VAL A 99 4.43 -4.63 -16.92
N GLU A 100 4.23 -5.54 -17.86
CA GLU A 100 4.14 -5.19 -19.28
C GLU A 100 2.92 -4.28 -19.53
N PRO A 101 3.04 -3.19 -20.32
CA PRO A 101 1.92 -2.30 -20.64
C PRO A 101 0.67 -3.03 -21.18
N GLU A 102 0.87 -4.15 -21.88
CA GLU A 102 -0.19 -5.02 -22.40
C GLU A 102 -1.04 -5.66 -21.28
N GLU A 103 -0.46 -5.91 -20.10
CA GLU A 103 -1.21 -6.45 -18.95
C GLU A 103 -2.17 -5.41 -18.39
N ILE A 104 -1.76 -4.15 -18.32
CA ILE A 104 -2.62 -3.02 -17.90
C ILE A 104 -3.80 -2.87 -18.86
N ASN A 105 -3.55 -2.94 -20.17
CA ASN A 105 -4.59 -2.86 -21.19
C ASN A 105 -5.60 -4.01 -21.08
N LYS A 106 -5.14 -5.23 -20.77
CA LYS A 106 -6.04 -6.37 -20.49
C LYS A 106 -6.93 -6.13 -19.27
N PHE A 107 -6.48 -5.35 -18.28
CA PHE A 107 -7.32 -4.99 -17.14
C PHE A 107 -8.33 -3.92 -17.53
N LEU A 108 -7.92 -2.88 -18.27
CA LEU A 108 -8.81 -1.84 -18.79
C LEU A 108 -9.94 -2.39 -19.67
N ASP A 109 -9.69 -3.44 -20.46
CA ASP A 109 -10.69 -4.08 -21.31
C ASP A 109 -11.75 -4.89 -20.52
N LYS A 110 -11.53 -5.16 -19.23
CA LYS A 110 -12.40 -6.00 -18.37
C LYS A 110 -13.33 -5.21 -17.44
N ILE A 111 -13.19 -3.89 -17.38
CA ILE A 111 -13.94 -2.97 -16.48
C ILE A 111 -14.99 -2.22 -17.29
#